data_AF-A0A351MFR1-F1
#
_entry.id   AF-A0A351MFR1-F1
#
_cell.length_a   1.000
_cell.length_b   1.000
_cell.length_c   1.000
_cell.angle_alpha   90.00
_cell.angle_beta   90.00
_cell.angle_gamma   90.00
#
_symmetry.space_group_name_H-M   'P 1'
#
loop_
_entity.id
_entity.type
_entity.pdbx_description
1 polymer ?
#
loop_
_entity_poly.entity_id
_entity_poly.type
_entity_poly.pdbx_seq_one_letter_code
_entity_poly.pdbx_strand_id
1 'polypeptide(L)'
;MNESLQLLIPLGLVLGWCGYQLVRGHHRLRAVTGLPLSRIRSAAQGYAQIEGLVRPAGEQWLVSPLQGRRCVYYRLQIVRRSPGKRTLRSGTRQVPEFRLQDATGECVVETEGADFGHIAWSPTYYGPTDDPSRAGRRPWLGIVESYSFREQVIGIDDPVFVLGDLHAPEGPDRSGLLRLALGELKQDKARLHARYDQNGDGVVSGEEWEQARIDTERELSASLLAAAETIDTTVRVRQPEHRHQPFVIAGDLCELQLTRRLRLQIGLAALGCLVTVGLLLQIVAH
;
A
#
# COMPACT_ATOMS: atom_id res chain seq x y z
N MET A 1 44.60 4.97 29.89
CA MET A 1 44.37 3.69 29.17
C MET A 1 42.93 3.18 29.34
N ASN A 2 42.31 3.27 30.53
CA ASN A 2 40.91 2.85 30.71
C ASN A 2 39.87 3.79 30.08
N GLU A 3 40.09 5.12 30.09
CA GLU A 3 39.11 6.08 29.54
C GLU A 3 39.01 6.02 28.00
N SER A 4 40.13 5.82 27.30
CA SER A 4 40.15 5.70 25.83
C SER A 4 39.46 4.42 25.35
N LEU A 5 39.57 3.31 26.09
CA LEU A 5 38.86 2.07 25.78
C LEU A 5 37.34 2.17 26.00
N GLN A 6 36.91 2.97 26.97
CA GLN A 6 35.48 3.17 27.26
C GLN A 6 34.74 3.93 26.14
N LEU A 7 35.45 4.72 25.32
CA LEU A 7 34.86 5.48 24.22
C LEU A 7 34.73 4.68 22.91
N LEU A 8 35.46 3.57 22.76
CA LEU A 8 35.44 2.76 21.53
C LEU A 8 34.12 2.03 21.32
N ILE A 9 33.53 1.50 22.39
CA ILE A 9 32.26 0.75 22.36
C ILE A 9 31.10 1.65 21.87
N PRO A 10 30.82 2.83 22.45
CA PRO A 10 29.74 3.68 21.97
C PRO A 10 30.00 4.21 20.55
N LEU A 11 31.25 4.54 20.19
CA LEU A 11 31.59 4.96 18.81
C LEU A 11 31.34 3.83 17.80
N GLY A 12 31.67 2.59 18.15
CA GLY A 12 31.37 1.41 17.32
C GLY A 12 29.86 1.19 17.13
N LEU A 13 29.06 1.37 18.19
CA LEU A 13 27.60 1.29 18.11
C LEU A 13 27.01 2.40 17.23
N VAL A 14 27.51 3.62 17.34
CA VAL A 14 27.07 4.75 16.48
C VAL A 14 27.45 4.49 15.02
N LEU A 15 28.67 4.02 14.75
CA LEU A 15 29.11 3.67 13.39
C LEU A 15 28.23 2.55 12.79
N GLY A 16 27.94 1.50 13.57
CA GLY A 16 27.05 0.42 13.16
C GLY A 16 25.62 0.91 12.88
N TRP A 17 25.08 1.79 13.73
CA TRP A 17 23.77 2.41 13.54
C TRP A 17 23.72 3.29 12.28
N CYS A 18 24.71 4.15 12.08
CA CYS A 18 24.81 5.00 10.88
C CYS A 18 24.94 4.16 9.61
N GLY A 19 25.76 3.09 9.63
CA GLY A 19 25.89 2.15 8.51
C GLY A 19 24.58 1.43 8.19
N TYR A 20 23.87 0.95 9.20
CA TYR A 20 22.55 0.34 9.04
C TYR A 20 21.53 1.31 8.40
N GLN A 21 21.49 2.56 8.88
CA GLN A 21 20.60 3.58 8.34
C GLN A 21 20.95 3.95 6.90
N LEU A 22 22.24 3.94 6.52
CA LEU A 22 22.70 4.19 5.17
C LEU A 22 22.24 3.08 4.20
N VAL A 23 22.45 1.81 4.58
CA VAL A 23 22.00 0.65 3.79
C VAL A 23 20.47 0.66 3.65
N ARG A 24 19.75 0.80 4.77
CA ARG A 24 18.28 0.86 4.79
C ARG A 24 17.74 2.03 3.95
N GLY A 25 18.34 3.21 4.08
CA GLY A 25 17.97 4.39 3.31
C GLY A 25 18.19 4.20 1.81
N HIS A 26 19.32 3.61 1.42
CA HIS A 26 19.64 3.34 0.02
C HIS A 26 18.71 2.29 -0.60
N HIS A 27 18.37 1.23 0.13
CA HIS A 27 17.35 0.26 -0.32
C HIS A 27 15.99 0.93 -0.51
N ARG A 28 15.56 1.77 0.44
CA ARG A 28 14.31 2.54 0.33
C ARG A 28 14.33 3.51 -0.86
N LEU A 29 15.43 4.23 -1.06
CA LEU A 29 15.56 5.15 -2.18
C LEU A 29 15.45 4.40 -3.52
N ARG A 30 16.16 3.28 -3.67
CA ARG A 30 16.06 2.45 -4.88
C ARG A 30 14.66 1.86 -5.09
N ALA A 31 13.99 1.45 -4.02
CA ALA A 31 12.62 0.94 -4.11
C ALA A 31 11.61 2.02 -4.57
N VAL A 32 11.85 3.29 -4.25
CA VAL A 32 10.98 4.41 -4.63
C VAL A 32 11.35 5.01 -5.98
N THR A 33 12.64 5.15 -6.32
CA THR A 33 13.09 5.80 -7.57
C THR A 33 13.36 4.82 -8.71
N GLY A 34 13.44 3.53 -8.40
CA GLY A 34 13.87 2.51 -9.35
C GLY A 34 12.73 1.83 -10.09
N LEU A 35 11.47 2.09 -9.73
CA LEU A 35 10.31 1.48 -10.37
C LEU A 35 9.69 2.43 -11.40
N PRO A 36 9.44 1.96 -12.63
CA PRO A 36 8.65 2.73 -13.57
C PRO A 36 7.19 2.81 -13.09
N LEU A 37 6.57 3.98 -13.28
CA LEU A 37 5.13 4.14 -13.16
C LEU A 37 4.42 3.16 -14.09
N SER A 38 3.62 2.28 -13.50
CA SER A 38 2.82 1.28 -14.19
C SER A 38 1.38 1.78 -14.34
N ARG A 39 0.77 1.51 -15.50
CA ARG A 39 -0.66 1.72 -15.72
C ARG A 39 -1.44 0.57 -15.10
N ILE A 40 -2.56 0.85 -14.45
CA ILE A 40 -3.35 -0.15 -13.72
C ILE A 40 -3.71 -1.34 -14.62
N ARG A 41 -4.17 -1.09 -15.85
CA ARG A 41 -4.58 -2.15 -16.79
C ARG A 41 -3.46 -3.12 -17.16
N SER A 42 -2.22 -2.65 -17.24
CA SER A 42 -1.08 -3.40 -17.76
C SER A 42 -0.02 -3.67 -16.70
N ALA A 43 -0.31 -3.40 -15.44
CA ALA A 43 0.64 -3.64 -14.37
C ALA A 43 0.80 -5.15 -14.17
N ALA A 44 2.03 -5.63 -14.21
CA ALA A 44 2.34 -7.03 -13.95
C ALA A 44 2.15 -7.34 -12.45
N GLN A 45 1.87 -8.60 -12.14
CA GLN A 45 1.86 -9.08 -10.76
C GLN A 45 3.22 -8.82 -10.10
N GLY A 46 3.20 -8.38 -8.84
CA GLY A 46 4.39 -8.08 -8.06
C GLY A 46 4.48 -6.62 -7.62
N TYR A 47 5.63 -6.28 -7.06
CA TYR A 47 5.89 -4.96 -6.50
C TYR A 47 5.97 -3.88 -7.58
N ALA A 48 5.02 -2.95 -7.58
CA ALA A 48 4.95 -1.89 -8.57
C ALA A 48 4.49 -0.55 -7.99
N GLN A 49 4.64 0.46 -8.85
CA GLN A 49 4.39 1.87 -8.59
C GLN A 49 3.24 2.32 -9.49
N ILE A 50 2.12 2.77 -8.89
CA ILE A 50 0.92 3.21 -9.60
C ILE A 50 0.45 4.57 -9.10
N GLU A 51 -0.20 5.33 -9.98
CA GLU A 51 -0.73 6.66 -9.70
C GLU A 51 -2.17 6.73 -10.21
N GLY A 52 -3.03 7.41 -9.46
CA GLY A 52 -4.40 7.63 -9.87
C GLY A 52 -5.18 8.51 -8.90
N LEU A 53 -6.47 8.68 -9.20
CA LEU A 53 -7.42 9.40 -8.37
C LEU A 53 -8.08 8.46 -7.38
N VAL A 54 -8.23 8.92 -6.14
CA VAL A 54 -8.93 8.16 -5.11
C VAL A 54 -10.44 8.14 -5.36
N ARG A 55 -11.02 6.96 -5.40
CA ARG A 55 -12.45 6.70 -5.48
C ARG A 55 -12.91 5.89 -4.26
N PRO A 56 -14.16 6.04 -3.81
CA PRO A 56 -14.68 5.24 -2.70
C PRO A 56 -14.84 3.76 -3.11
N ALA A 57 -14.47 2.86 -2.21
CA ALA A 57 -14.84 1.45 -2.28
C ALA A 57 -16.25 1.29 -1.66
N GLY A 58 -17.27 1.17 -2.50
CA GLY A 58 -18.68 1.17 -2.05
C GLY A 58 -19.06 2.47 -1.32
N GLU A 59 -19.75 2.35 -0.19
CA GLU A 59 -20.16 3.48 0.66
C GLU A 59 -19.17 3.79 1.81
N GLN A 60 -17.91 3.37 1.67
CA GLN A 60 -16.90 3.56 2.71
C GLN A 60 -16.11 4.85 2.49
N TRP A 61 -16.32 5.83 3.38
CA TRP A 61 -15.48 7.03 3.49
C TRP A 61 -15.47 7.56 4.92
N LEU A 62 -14.46 8.37 5.22
CA LEU A 62 -14.35 9.16 6.44
C LEU A 62 -14.69 10.62 6.14
N VAL A 63 -14.82 11.42 7.20
CA VAL A 63 -14.93 12.88 7.11
C VAL A 63 -13.77 13.48 7.88
N SER A 64 -13.00 14.36 7.25
CA SER A 64 -11.87 14.99 7.92
C SER A 64 -12.36 15.95 9.01
N PRO A 65 -11.85 15.87 10.25
CA PRO A 65 -12.37 16.69 11.35
C PRO A 65 -12.12 18.20 11.20
N LEU A 66 -11.08 18.61 10.46
CA LEU A 66 -10.71 20.01 10.30
C LEU A 66 -11.25 20.60 8.98
N GLN A 67 -11.08 19.92 7.86
CA GLN A 67 -11.56 20.40 6.55
C GLN A 67 -13.02 20.02 6.24
N GLY A 68 -13.61 19.06 6.96
CA GLY A 68 -15.00 18.63 6.76
C GLY A 68 -15.26 17.92 5.42
N ARG A 69 -14.21 17.48 4.70
CA ARG A 69 -14.34 16.84 3.39
C ARG A 69 -14.29 15.31 3.49
N ARG A 70 -14.94 14.63 2.55
CA ARG A 70 -14.89 13.16 2.44
C ARG A 70 -13.46 12.71 2.13
N CYS A 71 -12.97 11.70 2.83
CA CYS A 71 -11.60 11.23 2.73
C CYS A 71 -11.47 9.73 2.98
N VAL A 72 -10.37 9.14 2.51
CA VAL A 72 -10.01 7.73 2.78
C VAL A 72 -9.01 7.62 3.93
N TYR A 73 -8.27 8.69 4.20
CA TYR A 73 -7.30 8.78 5.27
C TYR A 73 -7.30 10.19 5.87
N TYR A 74 -7.16 10.26 7.20
CA TYR A 74 -6.69 11.48 7.84
C TYR A 74 -5.80 11.21 9.05
N ARG A 75 -4.90 12.16 9.32
CA ARG A 75 -4.17 12.26 10.57
C ARG A 75 -4.29 13.66 11.13
N LEU A 76 -4.92 13.78 12.30
CA LEU A 76 -5.12 15.03 13.01
C LEU A 76 -4.07 15.20 14.11
N GLN A 77 -3.47 16.38 14.19
CA GLN A 77 -2.63 16.81 15.30
C GLN A 77 -3.25 18.01 16.00
N ILE A 78 -3.44 17.86 17.31
CA ILE A 78 -3.95 18.90 18.20
C ILE A 78 -2.84 19.25 19.19
N VAL A 79 -2.39 20.50 19.15
CA VAL A 79 -1.39 21.02 20.07
C VAL A 79 -2.04 22.05 20.98
N ARG A 80 -2.06 21.77 22.27
CA ARG A 80 -2.44 22.74 23.31
C ARG A 80 -1.20 23.50 23.79
N ARG A 81 -1.28 24.82 23.80
CA ARG A 81 -0.29 25.72 24.39
C ARG A 81 -0.83 26.27 25.71
N SER A 82 -0.03 26.11 26.76
CA SER A 82 -0.25 26.68 28.09
C SER A 82 1.05 27.31 28.57
N PRO A 83 1.03 28.25 29.52
CA PRO A 83 2.25 28.84 30.07
C PRO A 83 3.23 27.74 30.53
N GLY A 84 4.42 27.69 29.92
CA GLY A 84 5.47 26.71 30.24
C GLY A 84 5.22 25.26 29.80
N LYS A 85 4.07 24.92 29.20
CA LYS A 85 3.75 23.53 28.83
C LYS A 85 3.06 23.43 27.46
N ARG A 86 3.50 22.44 26.67
CA ARG A 86 2.92 22.08 25.38
C ARG A 86 2.46 20.62 25.41
N THR A 87 1.20 20.36 25.05
CA THR A 87 0.65 19.00 24.97
C THR A 87 0.24 18.68 23.54
N LEU A 88 0.70 17.55 23.02
CA LEU A 88 0.37 17.05 21.68
C LEU A 88 -0.58 15.85 21.82
N ARG A 89 -1.71 15.91 21.13
CA ARG A 89 -2.59 14.76 20.86
C ARG A 89 -2.56 14.52 19.35
N SER A 90 -2.43 13.26 18.94
CA SER A 90 -2.50 12.85 17.54
C SER A 90 -3.52 11.75 17.40
N GLY A 91 -4.33 11.79 16.34
CA GLY A 91 -5.26 10.72 15.98
C GLY A 91 -5.15 10.42 14.49
N THR A 92 -5.20 9.15 14.13
CA THR A 92 -5.14 8.69 12.73
C THR A 92 -6.33 7.79 12.48
N ARG A 93 -7.00 7.95 11.33
CA ARG A 93 -8.00 6.99 10.83
C ARG A 93 -7.87 6.80 9.33
N GLN A 94 -8.22 5.61 8.89
CA GLN A 94 -8.22 5.18 7.50
C GLN A 94 -9.39 4.23 7.25
N VAL A 95 -9.91 4.20 6.03
CA VAL A 95 -10.80 3.15 5.54
C VAL A 95 -10.00 1.86 5.32
N PRO A 96 -10.59 0.66 5.37
CA PRO A 96 -9.86 -0.58 5.12
C PRO A 96 -9.34 -0.69 3.68
N GLU A 97 -10.11 -0.22 2.70
CA GLU A 97 -9.75 -0.21 1.29
C GLU A 97 -10.38 1.00 0.56
N PHE A 98 -9.78 1.40 -0.55
CA PHE A 98 -10.34 2.38 -1.47
C PHE A 98 -10.02 1.99 -2.92
N ARG A 99 -10.69 2.60 -3.89
CA ARG A 99 -10.41 2.40 -5.31
C ARG A 99 -9.44 3.45 -5.81
N LEU A 100 -8.45 3.05 -6.58
CA LEU A 100 -7.55 3.94 -7.30
C LEU A 100 -7.87 3.86 -8.79
N GLN A 101 -8.18 5.00 -9.40
CA GLN A 101 -8.55 5.08 -10.81
C GLN A 101 -7.49 5.85 -11.59
N ASP A 102 -6.94 5.24 -12.64
CA ASP A 102 -6.09 5.93 -13.61
C ASP A 102 -6.82 6.06 -14.96
N ALA A 103 -6.13 6.55 -16.00
CA ALA A 103 -6.71 6.68 -17.33
C ALA A 103 -7.02 5.33 -18.02
N THR A 104 -6.57 4.21 -17.46
CA THR A 104 -6.64 2.88 -18.07
C THR A 104 -7.59 1.91 -17.36
N GLY A 105 -7.87 2.12 -16.07
CA GLY A 105 -8.76 1.28 -15.29
C GLY A 105 -8.79 1.65 -13.81
N GLU A 106 -9.28 0.72 -13.01
CA GLU A 106 -9.39 0.84 -11.56
C GLU A 106 -8.74 -0.35 -10.87
N CYS A 107 -8.16 -0.12 -9.70
CA CYS A 107 -7.69 -1.16 -8.79
C CYS A 107 -8.15 -0.86 -7.36
N VAL A 108 -8.21 -1.89 -6.51
CA VAL A 108 -8.48 -1.74 -5.09
C VAL A 108 -7.16 -1.65 -4.33
N VAL A 109 -7.05 -0.67 -3.44
CA VAL A 109 -5.88 -0.48 -2.58
C VAL A 109 -6.29 -0.76 -1.14
N GLU A 110 -5.68 -1.77 -0.55
CA GLU A 110 -5.81 -2.07 0.88
C GLU A 110 -4.96 -1.08 1.68
N THR A 111 -5.47 -0.51 2.76
CA THR A 111 -4.73 0.51 3.52
C THR A 111 -3.91 -0.07 4.66
N GLU A 112 -4.16 -1.33 5.02
CA GLU A 112 -3.48 -1.99 6.13
C GLU A 112 -1.97 -2.10 5.86
N GLY A 113 -1.16 -1.71 6.85
CA GLY A 113 0.30 -1.73 6.73
C GLY A 113 0.90 -0.61 5.85
N ALA A 114 0.08 0.24 5.23
CA ALA A 114 0.56 1.34 4.40
C ALA A 114 1.19 2.47 5.23
N ASP A 115 2.32 3.00 4.74
CA ASP A 115 2.94 4.21 5.26
C ASP A 115 2.36 5.45 4.58
N PHE A 116 1.64 6.25 5.36
CA PHE A 116 1.06 7.54 4.97
C PHE A 116 1.94 8.75 5.34
N GLY A 117 3.21 8.51 5.73
CA GLY A 117 4.13 9.52 6.25
C GLY A 117 4.48 10.65 5.29
N HIS A 118 4.07 10.54 4.01
CA HIS A 118 4.45 11.46 2.96
C HIS A 118 3.29 12.33 2.42
N ILE A 119 2.20 12.41 3.17
CA ILE A 119 1.12 13.35 2.88
C ILE A 119 1.49 14.74 3.42
N ALA A 120 1.17 15.79 2.66
CA ALA A 120 1.39 17.16 3.10
C ALA A 120 0.48 17.52 4.29
N TRP A 121 1.01 18.26 5.25
CA TRP A 121 0.18 18.85 6.31
C TRP A 121 -0.57 20.06 5.78
N SER A 122 -1.82 20.20 6.21
CA SER A 122 -2.59 21.42 6.03
C SER A 122 -1.89 22.63 6.68
N PRO A 123 -2.28 23.86 6.32
CA PRO A 123 -1.98 25.04 7.11
C PRO A 123 -2.37 24.84 8.59
N THR A 124 -1.76 25.63 9.49
CA THR A 124 -2.15 25.59 10.90
C THR A 124 -3.42 26.39 11.13
N TYR A 125 -4.42 25.72 11.68
CA TYR A 125 -5.65 26.32 12.15
C TYR A 125 -5.58 26.49 13.66
N TYR A 126 -6.37 27.39 14.21
CA TYR A 126 -6.37 27.71 15.63
C TYR A 126 -7.80 27.64 16.16
N GLY A 127 -7.96 27.21 17.42
CA GLY A 127 -9.24 27.27 18.11
C GLY A 127 -9.12 27.60 19.61
N PRO A 128 -10.20 28.10 20.23
CA PRO A 128 -10.26 28.31 21.68
C PRO A 128 -10.43 27.00 22.46
N THR A 129 -10.97 25.96 21.83
CA THR A 129 -11.30 24.65 22.40
C THR A 129 -10.50 23.55 21.70
N ASP A 130 -10.59 22.29 22.14
CA ASP A 130 -9.97 21.15 21.48
C ASP A 130 -10.80 20.56 20.31
N ASP A 131 -11.95 21.16 20.01
CA ASP A 131 -12.81 20.81 18.87
C ASP A 131 -12.24 21.37 17.54
N PRO A 132 -11.78 20.50 16.62
CA PRO A 132 -11.22 20.92 15.34
C PRO A 132 -12.26 21.54 14.40
N SER A 133 -13.55 21.22 14.53
CA SER A 133 -14.60 21.75 13.65
C SER A 133 -14.83 23.25 13.82
N ARG A 134 -14.42 23.80 14.98
CA ARG A 134 -14.49 25.22 15.33
C ARG A 134 -13.19 25.97 15.02
N ALA A 135 -12.19 25.29 14.48
CA ALA A 135 -10.89 25.90 14.22
C ALA A 135 -10.96 26.80 12.97
N GLY A 136 -10.38 28.00 13.08
CA GLY A 136 -10.30 28.97 12.00
C GLY A 136 -8.87 29.24 11.55
N ARG A 137 -8.72 29.83 10.37
CA ARG A 137 -7.47 30.52 10.01
C ARG A 137 -7.47 31.87 10.74
N ARG A 138 -6.39 32.18 11.43
CA ARG A 138 -6.24 33.41 12.26
C ARG A 138 -6.81 34.66 11.55
N PRO A 139 -7.75 35.38 12.16
CA PRO A 139 -7.95 36.80 11.87
C PRO A 139 -6.76 37.59 12.42
N TRP A 140 -6.43 38.66 11.71
CA TRP A 140 -5.30 39.57 11.95
C TRP A 140 -5.49 40.42 13.22
N LEU A 141 -5.55 39.85 14.43
CA LEU A 141 -5.49 40.62 15.69
C LEU A 141 -5.21 39.72 16.91
N GLY A 142 -3.96 39.77 17.41
CA GLY A 142 -3.56 39.70 18.83
C GLY A 142 -3.92 38.49 19.72
N ILE A 143 -4.91 37.66 19.40
CA ILE A 143 -5.39 36.61 20.30
C ILE A 143 -4.46 35.39 20.17
N VAL A 144 -3.81 35.00 21.26
CA VAL A 144 -3.03 33.76 21.33
C VAL A 144 -4.00 32.63 21.66
N GLU A 145 -4.48 31.96 20.62
CA GLU A 145 -5.36 30.82 20.80
C GLU A 145 -4.63 29.62 21.45
N SER A 146 -5.32 28.97 22.39
CA SER A 146 -4.75 27.91 23.23
C SER A 146 -4.55 26.60 22.47
N TYR A 147 -5.26 26.38 21.37
CA TYR A 147 -5.15 25.18 20.55
C TYR A 147 -4.71 25.52 19.13
N SER A 148 -3.83 24.68 18.58
CA SER A 148 -3.48 24.71 17.17
C SER A 148 -3.65 23.33 16.56
N PHE A 149 -4.21 23.30 15.36
CA PHE A 149 -4.64 22.12 14.63
C PHE A 149 -3.94 22.05 13.28
N ARG A 150 -3.57 20.84 12.87
CA ARG A 150 -3.18 20.53 11.50
C ARG A 150 -3.67 19.13 11.17
N GLU A 151 -3.96 18.89 9.91
CA GLU A 151 -4.28 17.56 9.43
C GLU A 151 -3.52 17.19 8.17
N GLN A 152 -3.22 15.91 8.03
CA GLN A 152 -2.93 15.27 6.74
C GLN A 152 -4.22 14.60 6.28
N VAL A 153 -4.60 14.77 5.02
CA VAL A 153 -5.84 14.20 4.47
C VAL A 153 -5.57 13.71 3.06
N ILE A 154 -6.11 12.53 2.75
CA ILE A 154 -6.32 12.08 1.37
C ILE A 154 -7.82 12.08 1.12
N GLY A 155 -8.27 13.09 0.38
CA GLY A 155 -9.65 13.27 -0.03
C GLY A 155 -10.09 12.27 -1.10
N ILE A 156 -11.39 12.16 -1.31
CA ILE A 156 -11.93 11.58 -2.53
C ILE A 156 -11.55 12.49 -3.70
N ASP A 157 -11.20 11.89 -4.84
CA ASP A 157 -10.70 12.53 -6.07
C ASP A 157 -9.33 13.22 -5.92
N ASP A 158 -8.66 13.10 -4.76
CA ASP A 158 -7.27 13.55 -4.64
C ASP A 158 -6.37 12.58 -5.45
N PRO A 159 -5.39 13.10 -6.22
CA PRO A 159 -4.37 12.28 -6.85
C PRO A 159 -3.42 11.71 -5.80
N VAL A 160 -3.21 10.41 -5.88
CA VAL A 160 -2.32 9.67 -4.99
C VAL A 160 -1.44 8.71 -5.77
N PHE A 161 -0.32 8.46 -5.13
CA PHE A 161 0.71 7.54 -5.53
C PHE A 161 0.72 6.36 -4.57
N VAL A 162 0.70 5.15 -5.12
CA VAL A 162 0.71 3.91 -4.36
C VAL A 162 1.88 3.05 -4.82
N LEU A 163 2.67 2.62 -3.85
CA LEU A 163 3.78 1.70 -4.03
C LEU A 163 3.50 0.48 -3.17
N GLY A 164 3.30 -0.68 -3.79
CA GLY A 164 2.88 -1.89 -3.11
C GLY A 164 2.94 -3.11 -4.00
N ASP A 165 2.47 -4.24 -3.47
CA ASP A 165 2.44 -5.49 -4.22
C ASP A 165 1.10 -5.64 -4.94
N LEU A 166 1.15 -5.71 -6.27
CA LEU A 166 -0.03 -5.89 -7.10
C LEU A 166 -0.32 -7.38 -7.24
N HIS A 167 -1.52 -7.76 -6.83
CA HIS A 167 -2.10 -9.06 -7.08
C HIS A 167 -3.28 -8.89 -8.04
N ALA A 168 -3.11 -9.41 -9.25
CA ALA A 168 -4.28 -9.78 -10.03
C ALA A 168 -4.89 -11.02 -9.35
N PRO A 169 -6.22 -11.09 -9.19
CA PRO A 169 -6.84 -12.34 -8.77
C PRO A 169 -6.41 -13.44 -9.74
N GLU A 170 -5.81 -14.51 -9.21
CA GLU A 170 -5.46 -15.66 -10.03
C GLU A 170 -6.74 -16.17 -10.68
N GLY A 171 -6.74 -16.23 -12.01
CA GLY A 171 -7.85 -16.82 -12.73
C GLY A 171 -8.08 -18.26 -12.24
N PRO A 172 -9.32 -18.77 -12.31
CA PRO A 172 -9.63 -20.13 -11.89
C PRO A 172 -8.71 -21.14 -12.61
N ASP A 173 -8.17 -22.13 -11.89
CA ASP A 173 -7.39 -23.22 -12.47
C ASP A 173 -8.28 -24.07 -13.39
N ARG A 174 -8.38 -23.65 -14.66
CA ARG A 174 -9.23 -24.29 -15.67
C ARG A 174 -8.88 -25.77 -15.84
N SER A 175 -7.59 -26.10 -15.81
CA SER A 175 -7.09 -27.46 -16.00
C SER A 175 -7.42 -28.36 -14.80
N GLY A 176 -7.31 -27.83 -13.58
CA GLY A 176 -7.75 -28.52 -12.36
C GLY A 176 -9.27 -28.74 -12.35
N LEU A 177 -10.05 -27.70 -12.63
CA LEU A 177 -11.50 -27.76 -12.66
C LEU A 177 -12.05 -28.70 -13.74
N LEU A 178 -11.44 -28.70 -14.93
CA LEU A 178 -11.82 -29.63 -16.00
C LEU A 178 -11.56 -31.08 -15.59
N ARG A 179 -10.41 -31.37 -14.95
CA ARG A 179 -10.11 -32.71 -14.46
C ARG A 179 -11.11 -33.18 -13.40
N LEU A 180 -11.51 -32.30 -12.49
CA LEU A 180 -12.54 -32.59 -11.48
C LEU A 180 -13.89 -32.88 -12.14
N ALA A 181 -14.36 -32.02 -13.05
CA ALA A 181 -15.64 -32.18 -13.74
C ALA A 181 -15.70 -33.46 -14.58
N LEU A 182 -14.63 -33.80 -15.30
CA LEU A 182 -14.54 -35.07 -16.03
C LEU A 182 -14.47 -36.27 -15.08
N GLY A 183 -13.88 -36.12 -13.90
CA GLY A 183 -13.85 -37.13 -12.84
C GLY A 183 -15.25 -37.44 -12.31
N GLU A 184 -16.02 -36.39 -11.99
CA GLU A 184 -17.43 -36.51 -11.57
C GLU A 184 -18.29 -37.15 -12.66
N LEU A 185 -18.13 -36.71 -13.91
CA LEU A 185 -18.88 -37.26 -15.04
C LEU A 185 -18.57 -38.76 -15.26
N LYS A 186 -17.33 -39.20 -15.01
CA LYS A 186 -16.98 -40.64 -15.05
C LYS A 186 -17.61 -41.45 -13.92
N GLN A 187 -17.80 -40.84 -12.74
CA GLN A 187 -18.41 -41.51 -11.60
C GLN A 187 -19.92 -41.70 -11.82
N ASP A 188 -20.58 -40.73 -12.46
CA ASP A 188 -21.99 -40.80 -12.85
C ASP A 188 -22.18 -41.54 -14.18
N LYS A 189 -21.96 -42.87 -14.14
CA LYS A 189 -22.10 -43.73 -15.31
C LYS A 189 -23.50 -43.62 -15.93
N ALA A 190 -24.55 -43.52 -15.13
CA ALA A 190 -25.93 -43.45 -15.63
C ALA A 190 -26.14 -42.21 -16.51
N ARG A 191 -25.68 -41.04 -16.05
CA ARG A 191 -25.74 -39.79 -16.82
C ARG A 191 -24.82 -39.81 -18.03
N LEU A 192 -23.64 -40.44 -17.93
CA LEU A 192 -22.70 -40.56 -19.04
C LEU A 192 -23.30 -41.40 -20.19
N HIS A 193 -23.83 -42.58 -19.88
CA HIS A 193 -24.47 -43.45 -20.89
C HIS A 193 -25.71 -42.78 -21.49
N ALA A 194 -26.61 -42.23 -20.66
CA ALA A 194 -27.85 -41.63 -21.15
C ALA A 194 -27.64 -40.44 -22.11
N ARG A 195 -26.49 -39.76 -22.04
CA ARG A 195 -26.23 -38.52 -22.79
C ARG A 195 -25.27 -38.72 -23.96
N TYR A 196 -24.38 -39.72 -23.91
CA TYR A 196 -23.30 -39.88 -24.89
C TYR A 196 -23.21 -41.25 -25.57
N ASP A 197 -23.93 -42.28 -25.10
CA ASP A 197 -24.01 -43.60 -25.75
C ASP A 197 -24.97 -43.51 -26.95
N GLN A 198 -24.44 -43.17 -28.13
CA GLN A 198 -25.24 -42.91 -29.33
C GLN A 198 -25.56 -44.18 -30.11
N ASN A 199 -24.69 -45.19 -30.00
CA ASN A 199 -24.85 -46.47 -30.69
C ASN A 199 -25.65 -47.49 -29.86
N GLY A 200 -25.90 -47.21 -28.56
CA GLY A 200 -26.74 -48.02 -27.68
C GLY A 200 -26.10 -49.35 -27.29
N ASP A 201 -24.77 -49.46 -27.37
CA ASP A 201 -24.04 -50.71 -27.10
C ASP A 201 -23.71 -50.90 -25.61
N GLY A 202 -24.01 -49.90 -24.77
CA GLY A 202 -23.77 -49.93 -23.34
C GLY A 202 -22.32 -49.65 -22.94
N VAL A 203 -21.45 -49.25 -23.89
CA VAL A 203 -20.03 -48.96 -23.69
C VAL A 203 -19.67 -47.64 -24.35
N VAL A 204 -19.27 -46.65 -23.54
CA VAL A 204 -18.81 -45.36 -24.07
C VAL A 204 -17.47 -45.53 -24.81
N SER A 205 -17.50 -45.34 -26.13
CA SER A 205 -16.35 -45.39 -27.01
C SER A 205 -15.44 -44.16 -26.87
N GLY A 206 -14.26 -44.21 -27.49
CA GLY A 206 -13.30 -43.09 -27.45
C GLY A 206 -13.83 -41.79 -28.08
N GLU A 207 -14.63 -41.89 -29.15
CA GLU A 207 -15.25 -40.73 -29.80
C GLU A 207 -16.38 -40.14 -28.94
N GLU A 208 -17.22 -40.98 -28.34
CA GLU A 208 -18.28 -40.54 -27.43
C GLU A 208 -17.70 -39.90 -26.15
N TRP A 209 -16.55 -40.39 -25.69
CA TRP A 209 -15.81 -39.79 -24.58
C TRP A 209 -15.19 -38.43 -24.95
N GLU A 210 -14.66 -38.27 -26.17
CA GLU A 210 -14.15 -36.97 -26.62
C GLU A 210 -15.27 -35.94 -26.75
N GLN A 211 -16.45 -36.38 -27.21
CA GLN A 211 -17.65 -35.53 -27.22
C GLN A 211 -18.04 -35.08 -25.81
N ALA A 212 -18.05 -36.00 -24.85
CA ALA A 212 -18.29 -35.69 -23.45
C ALA A 212 -17.25 -34.72 -22.87
N ARG A 213 -15.98 -34.84 -23.30
CA ARG A 213 -14.90 -33.91 -22.91
C ARG A 213 -15.16 -32.50 -23.44
N ILE A 214 -15.49 -32.37 -24.72
CA ILE A 214 -15.76 -31.08 -25.38
C ILE A 214 -16.97 -30.38 -24.74
N ASP A 215 -18.05 -31.12 -24.48
CA ASP A 215 -19.26 -30.55 -23.88
C ASP A 215 -19.01 -30.11 -22.43
N THR A 216 -18.27 -30.90 -21.66
CA THR A 216 -17.84 -30.52 -20.29
C THR A 216 -16.95 -29.27 -20.31
N GLU A 217 -16.01 -29.19 -21.25
CA GLU A 217 -15.13 -28.02 -21.41
C GLU A 217 -15.92 -26.76 -21.76
N ARG A 218 -16.95 -26.87 -22.62
CA ARG A 218 -17.87 -25.76 -22.94
C ARG A 218 -18.72 -25.35 -21.75
N GLU A 219 -19.35 -26.30 -21.06
CA GLU A 219 -20.19 -26.04 -19.87
C GLU A 219 -19.36 -25.35 -18.77
N LEU A 220 -18.13 -25.82 -18.53
CA LEU A 220 -17.20 -25.21 -17.59
C LEU A 220 -16.80 -23.80 -18.02
N SER A 221 -16.46 -23.61 -19.29
CA SER A 221 -16.07 -22.29 -19.83
C SER A 221 -17.19 -21.27 -19.68
N ALA A 222 -18.43 -21.65 -20.00
CA ALA A 222 -19.61 -20.79 -19.83
C ALA A 222 -19.86 -20.46 -18.35
N SER A 223 -19.73 -21.46 -17.47
CA SER A 223 -19.89 -21.27 -16.01
C SER A 223 -18.82 -20.33 -15.45
N LEU A 224 -17.58 -20.45 -15.91
CA LEU A 224 -16.48 -19.56 -15.50
C LEU A 224 -16.66 -18.15 -16.03
N LEU A 225 -17.21 -17.95 -17.22
CA LEU A 225 -17.54 -16.62 -17.74
C LEU A 225 -18.66 -15.96 -16.92
N ALA A 226 -19.74 -16.69 -16.64
CA ALA A 226 -20.82 -16.20 -15.78
C ALA A 226 -20.35 -15.91 -14.33
N ALA A 227 -19.44 -16.74 -13.81
CA ALA A 227 -18.80 -16.49 -12.51
C ALA A 227 -17.85 -15.28 -12.58
N ALA A 228 -17.11 -15.08 -13.68
CA ALA A 228 -16.23 -13.92 -13.84
C ALA A 228 -17.01 -12.60 -13.97
N GLU A 229 -18.26 -12.62 -14.44
CA GLU A 229 -19.16 -11.46 -14.39
C GLU A 229 -19.58 -11.07 -12.96
N THR A 230 -19.51 -12.01 -12.00
CA THR A 230 -19.90 -11.80 -10.60
C THR A 230 -18.70 -11.68 -9.66
N ILE A 231 -17.54 -12.22 -10.03
CA ILE A 231 -16.29 -12.15 -9.26
C ILE A 231 -15.58 -10.84 -9.61
N ASP A 232 -15.27 -10.07 -8.57
CA ASP A 232 -14.47 -8.86 -8.68
C ASP A 232 -13.05 -9.20 -9.16
N THR A 233 -12.83 -9.10 -10.47
CA THR A 233 -11.50 -9.31 -11.11
C THR A 233 -10.58 -8.11 -10.92
N THR A 234 -10.98 -7.13 -10.11
CA THR A 234 -10.22 -5.91 -9.87
C THR A 234 -8.87 -6.24 -9.23
N VAL A 235 -7.81 -5.73 -9.86
CA VAL A 235 -6.44 -5.83 -9.34
C VAL A 235 -6.40 -5.24 -7.93
N ARG A 236 -5.75 -5.92 -7.00
CA ARG A 236 -5.57 -5.48 -5.62
C ARG A 236 -4.13 -5.07 -5.36
N VAL A 237 -3.94 -3.98 -4.62
CA VAL A 237 -2.64 -3.55 -4.12
C VAL A 237 -2.63 -3.71 -2.62
N ARG A 238 -1.68 -4.49 -2.11
CA ARG A 238 -1.56 -4.83 -0.70
C ARG A 238 -0.15 -4.66 -0.18
N GLN A 239 0.00 -4.83 1.14
CA GLN A 239 1.29 -4.85 1.79
C GLN A 239 2.18 -5.95 1.18
N PRO A 240 3.40 -5.63 0.72
CA PRO A 240 4.32 -6.64 0.20
C PRO A 240 4.75 -7.65 1.28
N GLU A 241 4.90 -8.91 0.88
CA GLU A 241 5.38 -9.98 1.78
C GLU A 241 6.84 -9.75 2.22
N HIS A 242 7.63 -9.13 1.36
CA HIS A 242 9.04 -8.87 1.62
C HIS A 242 9.26 -7.61 2.47
N ARG A 243 9.84 -7.81 3.66
CA ARG A 243 10.10 -6.76 4.67
C ARG A 243 10.92 -5.55 4.20
N HIS A 244 11.64 -5.67 3.08
CA HIS A 244 12.47 -4.60 2.51
C HIS A 244 11.75 -3.76 1.46
N GLN A 245 10.56 -4.18 1.01
CA GLN A 245 9.71 -3.45 0.09
C GLN A 245 8.71 -2.60 0.89
N PRO A 246 8.85 -1.25 0.87
CA PRO A 246 7.94 -0.39 1.60
C PRO A 246 6.55 -0.36 0.94
N PHE A 247 5.49 -0.47 1.75
CA PHE A 247 4.13 -0.17 1.30
C PHE A 247 3.82 1.30 1.58
N VAL A 248 3.65 2.13 0.54
CA VAL A 248 3.53 3.59 0.70
C VAL A 248 2.31 4.09 -0.05
N ILE A 249 1.54 4.95 0.61
CA ILE A 249 0.48 5.74 -0.01
C ILE A 249 0.80 7.21 0.22
N ALA A 250 1.00 7.95 -0.87
CA ALA A 250 1.45 9.33 -0.85
C ALA A 250 0.56 10.22 -1.73
N GLY A 251 0.53 11.53 -1.46
CA GLY A 251 -0.20 12.49 -2.30
C GLY A 251 0.65 13.06 -3.44
N ASP A 252 -0.02 13.74 -4.37
CA ASP A 252 0.48 14.44 -5.59
C ASP A 252 1.92 15.01 -5.52
N LEU A 253 2.24 15.78 -4.48
CA LEU A 253 3.51 16.52 -4.38
C LEU A 253 4.70 15.69 -3.87
N CYS A 254 4.51 14.38 -3.70
CA CYS A 254 5.39 13.58 -2.86
C CYS A 254 6.66 13.07 -3.56
N GLU A 255 6.63 12.68 -4.84
CA GLU A 255 7.76 11.93 -5.42
C GLU A 255 9.10 12.71 -5.30
N LEU A 256 9.10 14.00 -5.66
CA LEU A 256 10.29 14.86 -5.52
C LEU A 256 10.67 15.16 -4.06
N GLN A 257 9.69 15.25 -3.15
CA GLN A 257 9.96 15.54 -1.73
C GLN A 257 10.46 14.31 -0.97
N LEU A 258 9.90 13.14 -1.27
CA LEU A 258 10.29 11.84 -0.72
C LEU A 258 11.72 11.49 -1.09
N THR A 259 12.03 11.58 -2.38
CA THR A 259 13.37 11.31 -2.90
C THR A 259 14.41 12.26 -2.32
N ARG A 260 14.11 13.56 -2.23
CA ARG A 260 14.99 14.55 -1.59
C ARG A 260 15.23 14.25 -0.11
N ARG A 261 14.19 13.91 0.66
CA ARG A 261 14.33 13.57 2.08
C ARG A 261 15.14 12.29 2.30
N LEU A 262 14.90 11.25 1.50
CA LEU A 262 15.66 10.00 1.57
C LEU A 262 17.14 10.25 1.24
N ARG A 263 17.43 11.04 0.19
CA ARG A 263 18.81 11.43 -0.15
C ARG A 263 19.49 12.22 0.99
N LEU A 264 18.76 13.12 1.65
CA LEU A 264 19.27 13.87 2.81
C LEU A 264 19.56 12.94 4.00
N GLN A 265 18.67 11.98 4.30
CA GLN A 265 18.89 11.00 5.37
C GLN A 265 20.12 10.12 5.10
N ILE A 266 20.29 9.66 3.87
CA ILE A 266 21.47 8.90 3.44
C ILE A 266 22.73 9.77 3.59
N GLY A 267 22.68 11.04 3.14
CA GLY A 267 23.80 11.97 3.26
C GLY A 267 24.19 12.25 4.71
N LEU A 268 23.22 12.44 5.61
CA LEU A 268 23.47 12.62 7.05
C LEU A 268 24.05 11.35 7.70
N ALA A 269 23.55 10.18 7.33
CA ALA A 269 24.10 8.90 7.81
C ALA A 269 25.55 8.70 7.33
N ALA A 270 25.84 9.02 6.06
CA ALA A 270 27.18 8.96 5.50
C ALA A 270 28.15 9.92 6.22
N LEU A 271 27.71 11.15 6.48
CA LEU A 271 28.47 12.12 7.26
C LEU A 271 28.75 11.61 8.68
N GLY A 272 27.75 11.02 9.35
CA GLY A 272 27.91 10.41 10.66
C GLY A 272 28.95 9.27 10.67
N CYS A 273 28.95 8.40 9.65
CA CYS A 273 29.99 7.39 9.47
C CYS A 273 31.38 8.03 9.33
N LEU A 274 31.53 9.06 8.49
CA LEU A 274 32.83 9.72 8.29
C LEU A 274 33.36 10.36 9.57
N VAL A 275 32.50 11.06 10.33
CA VAL A 275 32.86 11.70 11.60
C VAL A 275 33.28 10.67 12.65
N THR A 276 32.51 9.58 12.80
CA THR A 276 32.80 8.53 13.78
C THR A 276 34.07 7.77 13.45
N VAL A 277 34.34 7.47 12.18
CA VAL A 277 35.61 6.89 11.73
C VAL A 277 36.77 7.85 12.01
N GLY A 278 36.61 9.14 11.74
CA GLY A 278 37.63 10.16 12.04
C GLY A 278 37.99 10.22 13.53
N LEU A 279 36.99 10.19 14.41
CA LEU A 279 37.20 10.15 15.87
C LEU A 279 37.89 8.87 16.33
N LEU A 280 37.52 7.71 15.78
CA LEU A 280 38.18 6.44 16.07
C LEU A 280 39.66 6.46 15.65
N LEU A 281 39.97 7.02 14.48
CA LEU A 281 41.36 7.16 14.01
C LEU A 281 42.19 8.09 14.90
N GLN A 282 41.61 9.19 15.40
CA GLN A 282 42.29 10.08 16.34
C GLN A 282 42.58 9.41 17.69
N ILE A 283 41.64 8.60 18.20
CA ILE A 283 41.82 7.87 19.47
C ILE A 283 42.87 6.76 19.33
N VAL A 284 43.02 6.15 18.16
CA VAL A 284 44.06 5.13 17.91
C VAL A 284 45.44 5.75 17.68
N ALA A 285 45.49 6.98 17.16
CA ALA A 285 46.73 7.71 16.90
C ALA A 285 47.30 8.44 18.13
N HIS A 286 46.63 8.40 19.29
CA HIS A 286 47.05 9.01 20.56
C HIS A 286 47.09 7.96 21.67
#